data_AF-A0A4Z0V2P8-F1
#
_entry.id   AF-A0A4Z0V2P8-F1
#
_cell.length_a   1.000
_cell.length_b   1.000
_cell.length_c   1.000
_cell.angle_alpha   90.00
_cell.angle_beta   90.00
_cell.angle_gamma   90.00
#
_symmetry.space_group_name_H-M   'P 1'
#
loop_
_entity.id
_entity.type
_entity.pdbx_description
1 polymer ?
#
loop_
_entity_poly.entity_id
_entity_poly.type
_entity_poly.pdbx_seq_one_letter_code
_entity_poly.pdbx_strand_id
1 'polypeptide(L)'
;MTILNTTYYVHETVDAEFRRWVTDVYFPSALNIGGLVKPVFARISMPPQEGMSGYAVQLMAENKETAELWHDNHAADLRAKLSGLMGEKMLFFTTYMEILNP
;
A
#
# COMPACT_ATOMS: atom_id res chain seq x y z
N MET A 1 9.40 -11.54 11.14
CA MET A 1 8.64 -11.12 9.96
C MET A 1 7.55 -10.16 10.40
N THR A 2 7.42 -9.05 9.70
CA THR A 2 6.48 -7.96 10.01
C THR A 2 5.57 -7.78 8.81
N ILE A 3 4.26 -7.61 9.01
CA ILE A 3 3.37 -7.19 7.93
C ILE A 3 3.37 -5.67 7.87
N LEU A 4 3.71 -5.15 6.69
CA LEU A 4 3.52 -3.75 6.33
C LEU A 4 2.20 -3.64 5.59
N ASN A 5 1.22 -2.95 6.18
CA ASN A 5 -0.07 -2.70 5.54
C ASN A 5 -0.24 -1.20 5.30
N THR A 6 -0.43 -0.81 4.04
CA THR A 6 -0.94 0.52 3.72
C THR A 6 -2.41 0.41 3.34
N THR A 7 -3.27 1.04 4.14
CA THR A 7 -4.69 1.17 3.86
C THR A 7 -4.91 2.41 3.02
N TYR A 8 -5.64 2.27 1.91
CA TYR A 8 -6.00 3.36 1.01
C TYR A 8 -7.51 3.52 0.94
N TYR A 9 -7.97 4.76 0.99
CA TYR A 9 -9.33 5.17 0.65
C TYR A 9 -9.25 5.93 -0.65
N VAL A 10 -9.99 5.49 -1.67
CA VAL A 10 -9.82 5.91 -3.06
C VAL A 10 -11.18 6.25 -3.66
N HIS A 11 -11.30 7.45 -4.21
CA HIS A 11 -12.53 7.90 -4.87
C HIS A 11 -12.76 7.08 -6.15
N GLU A 12 -14.02 6.77 -6.44
CA GLU A 12 -14.40 5.94 -7.60
C GLU A 12 -13.85 6.43 -8.94
N THR A 13 -13.67 7.75 -9.10
CA THR A 13 -13.15 8.35 -10.34
C THR A 13 -11.67 8.05 -10.62
N VAL A 14 -10.91 7.60 -9.63
CA VAL A 14 -9.48 7.24 -9.77
C VAL A 14 -9.20 5.78 -9.39
N ASP A 15 -10.24 5.03 -9.03
CA ASP A 15 -10.18 3.65 -8.56
C ASP A 15 -9.47 2.70 -9.54
N ALA A 16 -9.81 2.78 -10.83
CA ALA A 16 -9.20 1.93 -11.85
C ALA A 16 -7.70 2.22 -12.04
N GLU A 17 -7.32 3.50 -12.04
CA GLU A 17 -5.92 3.92 -12.16
C GLU A 17 -5.12 3.51 -10.92
N PHE A 18 -5.72 3.63 -9.73
CA PHE A 18 -5.08 3.23 -8.47
C PHE A 18 -4.78 1.73 -8.45
N ARG A 19 -5.74 0.88 -8.84
CA ARG A 19 -5.53 -0.57 -8.92
C ARG A 19 -4.39 -0.94 -9.87
N ARG A 20 -4.30 -0.24 -11.02
CA ARG A 20 -3.20 -0.43 -11.98
C ARG A 20 -1.88 0.02 -11.37
N TRP A 21 -1.84 1.17 -10.70
CA TRP A 21 -0.62 1.62 -10.02
C TRP A 21 -0.13 0.62 -8.96
N VAL A 22 -1.01 0.01 -8.16
CA VAL A 22 -0.61 -1.00 -7.16
C VAL A 22 0.07 -2.20 -7.82
N THR A 23 -0.53 -2.69 -8.92
CA THR A 23 -0.12 -3.93 -9.60
C THR A 23 1.07 -3.73 -10.53
N ASP A 24 1.09 -2.63 -11.29
CA ASP A 24 2.07 -2.36 -12.34
C ASP A 24 3.30 -1.59 -11.82
N VAL A 25 3.18 -0.88 -10.69
CA VAL A 25 4.23 0.01 -10.17
C VAL A 25 4.63 -0.36 -8.74
N TYR A 26 3.69 -0.35 -7.79
CA TYR A 26 4.01 -0.46 -6.37
C TYR A 26 4.63 -1.81 -5.99
N PHE A 27 3.96 -2.92 -6.31
CA PHE A 27 4.49 -4.25 -5.97
C PHE A 27 5.78 -4.60 -6.72
N PRO A 28 5.91 -4.38 -8.05
CA PRO A 28 7.18 -4.63 -8.73
C PRO A 28 8.34 -3.84 -8.10
N SER A 29 8.11 -2.58 -7.72
CA SER A 29 9.12 -1.75 -7.06
C SER A 29 9.50 -2.30 -5.68
N ALA A 30 8.52 -2.73 -4.89
CA ALA A 30 8.75 -3.29 -3.56
C ALA A 30 9.56 -4.59 -3.61
N LEU A 31 9.19 -5.50 -4.52
CA LEU A 31 9.80 -6.82 -4.63
C LEU A 31 11.24 -6.77 -5.16
N ASN A 32 11.66 -5.69 -5.81
CA ASN A 32 13.00 -5.54 -6.36
C ASN A 32 14.07 -5.12 -5.34
N ILE A 33 13.68 -4.60 -4.16
CA ILE A 33 14.62 -4.07 -3.15
C ILE A 33 15.20 -5.17 -2.25
N GLY A 34 14.56 -6.34 -2.22
CA GLY A 34 14.91 -7.45 -1.32
C GLY A 34 14.33 -7.27 0.09
N GLY A 35 14.08 -8.38 0.77
CA GLY A 35 13.52 -8.38 2.14
C GLY A 35 12.02 -8.09 2.25
N LEU A 36 11.34 -7.80 1.14
CA LEU A 36 9.88 -7.69 1.04
C LEU A 36 9.32 -8.81 0.17
N VAL A 37 8.32 -9.52 0.68
CA VAL A 37 7.72 -10.70 0.06
C VAL A 37 6.21 -10.75 0.26
N LYS A 38 5.54 -11.72 -0.38
CA LYS A 38 4.11 -12.02 -0.22
C LYS A 38 3.21 -10.78 -0.39
N PRO A 39 3.20 -10.15 -1.59
CA PRO A 39 2.31 -9.02 -1.86
C PRO A 39 0.85 -9.49 -1.77
N VAL A 40 0.02 -8.74 -1.07
CA VAL A 40 -1.43 -8.96 -1.01
C VAL A 40 -2.13 -7.65 -1.32
N PHE A 41 -3.01 -7.67 -2.32
CA PHE A 41 -3.90 -6.57 -2.62
C PHE A 41 -5.33 -7.01 -2.38
N ALA A 42 -5.95 -6.45 -1.34
CA ALA A 42 -7.30 -6.78 -0.93
C ALA A 42 -8.17 -5.53 -0.93
N ARG A 43 -9.46 -5.72 -1.23
CA ARG A 43 -10.48 -4.69 -1.04
C ARG A 43 -11.08 -4.85 0.36
N ILE A 44 -11.23 -3.74 1.06
CA ILE A 44 -11.94 -3.70 2.34
C ILE A 44 -13.44 -3.80 2.03
N SER A 45 -14.11 -4.80 2.60
CA SER A 45 -15.53 -5.08 2.31
C SER A 45 -16.46 -3.95 2.75
N MET A 46 -16.11 -3.25 3.84
CA MET A 46 -16.84 -2.08 4.30
C MET A 46 -16.18 -0.82 3.72
N PRO A 47 -16.85 -0.09 2.80
CA PRO A 47 -16.30 1.15 2.28
C PRO A 47 -16.19 2.20 3.41
N PRO A 48 -15.20 3.10 3.35
CA PRO A 48 -15.01 4.13 4.37
C PRO A 48 -16.12 5.19 4.34
N GLN A 49 -16.68 5.48 3.16
CA GLN A 49 -17.80 6.38 2.91
C GLN A 49 -18.37 6.15 1.51
N GLU A 50 -19.54 6.74 1.21
CA GLU A 50 -20.12 6.70 -0.14
C GLU A 50 -19.17 7.29 -1.20
N GLY A 51 -19.12 6.68 -2.38
CA GLY A 51 -18.23 7.07 -3.48
C GLY A 51 -16.74 6.74 -3.29
N MET A 52 -16.37 6.05 -2.20
CA MET A 52 -14.99 5.65 -1.90
C MET A 52 -14.85 4.13 -1.76
N SER A 53 -13.78 3.59 -2.30
CA SER A 53 -13.34 2.21 -2.08
C SER A 53 -12.21 2.15 -1.05
N GLY A 54 -12.27 1.17 -0.15
CA GLY A 54 -11.19 0.87 0.78
C GLY A 54 -10.31 -0.26 0.25
N TYR A 55 -8.99 -0.14 0.38
CA TYR A 55 -8.02 -1.13 -0.04
C TYR A 55 -6.96 -1.37 1.04
N ALA A 56 -6.52 -2.62 1.16
CA ALA A 56 -5.35 -3.02 1.93
C ALA A 56 -4.27 -3.48 0.95
N VAL A 57 -3.14 -2.78 0.94
CA VAL A 57 -1.94 -3.12 0.16
C VAL A 57 -0.89 -3.59 1.15
N GLN A 58 -0.59 -4.88 1.14
CA GLN A 58 0.24 -5.52 2.15
C GLN A 58 1.48 -6.17 1.55
N LEU A 59 2.56 -6.12 2.33
CA LEU A 59 3.81 -6.82 2.10
C LEU A 59 4.27 -7.43 3.43
N MET A 60 4.97 -8.55 3.35
CA MET A 60 5.68 -9.13 4.48
C MET A 60 7.15 -8.73 4.40
N ALA A 61 7.65 -8.06 5.43
CA ALA A 61 9.05 -7.74 5.59
C ALA A 61 9.75 -8.77 6.49
N GLU A 62 11.04 -9.03 6.26
CA GLU A 62 11.83 -9.90 7.13
C GLU A 62 11.84 -9.42 8.58
N ASN A 63 11.99 -8.11 8.78
CA ASN A 63 11.97 -7.42 10.06
C ASN A 63 11.37 -6.00 9.94
N LYS A 64 11.23 -5.31 11.08
CA LYS A 64 10.65 -3.96 11.13
C LYS A 64 11.52 -2.92 10.41
N GLU A 65 12.83 -3.01 10.52
CA GLU A 65 13.77 -2.07 9.89
C GLU A 65 13.68 -2.11 8.35
N THR A 66 13.58 -3.30 7.75
CA THR A 66 13.31 -3.46 6.31
C THR A 66 11.99 -2.80 5.90
N ALA A 67 10.94 -2.93 6.72
CA ALA A 67 9.65 -2.32 6.45
C ALA A 67 9.72 -0.78 6.52
N GLU A 68 10.39 -0.24 7.54
CA GLU A 68 10.61 1.20 7.72
C GLU A 68 11.45 1.79 6.58
N LEU A 69 12.57 1.16 6.22
CA LEU A 69 13.42 1.60 5.11
C LEU A 69 12.68 1.68 3.79
N TRP A 70 11.84 0.68 3.48
CA TRP A 70 10.97 0.75 2.31
C TRP A 70 9.91 1.84 2.44
N HIS A 71 9.24 1.92 3.59
CA HIS A 71 8.15 2.84 3.84
C HIS A 71 8.61 4.31 3.74
N ASP A 72 9.72 4.66 4.39
CA ASP A 72 10.18 6.04 4.55
C ASP A 72 10.99 6.55 3.35
N ASN A 73 11.53 5.66 2.52
CA ASN A 73 12.30 6.03 1.32
C ASN A 73 11.50 5.76 0.03
N HIS A 74 11.70 4.59 -0.58
CA HIS A 74 11.16 4.29 -1.92
C HIS A 74 9.63 4.37 -2.00
N ALA A 75 8.91 3.86 -0.99
CA ALA A 75 7.46 3.94 -0.97
C ALA A 75 6.97 5.38 -0.79
N ALA A 76 7.71 6.23 -0.06
CA ALA A 76 7.38 7.64 0.09
C ALA A 76 7.44 8.37 -1.26
N ASP A 77 8.47 8.12 -2.07
CA ASP A 77 8.59 8.70 -3.42
C ASP A 77 7.45 8.25 -4.35
N LEU A 78 7.13 6.95 -4.32
CA LEU A 78 6.04 6.41 -5.13
C LEU A 78 4.68 6.98 -4.72
N ARG A 79 4.44 7.12 -3.41
CA ARG A 79 3.20 7.73 -2.88
C ARG A 79 3.14 9.22 -3.18
N ALA A 80 4.25 9.96 -3.13
CA ALA A 80 4.28 11.37 -3.51
C ALA A 80 3.89 11.57 -4.98
N LYS A 81 4.41 10.73 -5.88
CA LYS A 81 4.02 10.72 -7.30
C LYS A 81 2.53 10.40 -7.49
N LEU A 82 2.03 9.37 -6.81
CA LEU A 82 0.62 8.99 -6.86
C LEU A 82 -0.29 10.11 -6.34
N SER A 83 0.04 10.73 -5.20
CA SER A 83 -0.70 11.86 -4.64
C SER A 83 -0.69 13.07 -5.58
N GLY A 84 0.40 13.31 -6.31
CA GLY A 84 0.45 14.35 -7.33
C GLY A 84 -0.52 14.12 -8.50
N LEU A 85 -0.78 12.85 -8.84
CA LEU A 85 -1.73 12.47 -9.91
C LEU A 85 -3.19 12.47 -9.42
N MET A 86 -3.42 12.00 -8.19
CA MET A 86 -4.77 11.76 -7.66
C MET A 86 -5.32 12.89 -6.80
N GLY A 87 -4.46 13.78 -6.29
CA GLY A 87 -4.84 14.91 -5.45
C GLY A 87 -5.63 14.47 -4.21
N GLU A 88 -6.69 15.21 -3.89
CA GLU A 88 -7.56 14.97 -2.72
C GLU A 88 -8.47 13.73 -2.86
N LYS A 89 -8.39 13.00 -3.99
CA LYS A 89 -9.22 11.81 -4.26
C LYS A 89 -8.73 10.54 -3.57
N MET A 90 -7.65 10.64 -2.78
CA MET A 90 -7.06 9.52 -2.09
C MET A 90 -6.57 9.93 -0.70
N LEU A 91 -6.83 9.08 0.29
CA LEU A 91 -6.23 9.13 1.62
C LEU A 91 -5.59 7.79 1.92
N PHE A 92 -4.51 7.78 2.70
CA PHE A 92 -3.89 6.54 3.13
C PHE A 92 -3.21 6.67 4.49
N PHE A 93 -3.03 5.53 5.15
CA PHE A 93 -2.21 5.40 6.34
C PHE A 93 -1.53 4.03 6.35
N THR A 94 -0.40 3.92 7.03
CA THR A 94 0.36 2.67 7.13
C THR A 94 0.41 2.16 8.55
N THR A 95 0.25 0.86 8.69
CA THR A 95 0.36 0.13 9.95
C THR A 95 1.41 -0.98 9.82
N TYR A 96 2.23 -1.12 10.86
CA TYR A 96 3.15 -2.24 11.01
C TYR A 96 2.52 -3.24 11.97
N MET A 97 2.44 -4.51 11.56
CA MET A 97 1.77 -5.56 12.34
C MET A 97 2.73 -6.71 12.58
N GLU A 98 2.74 -7.21 13.81
CA GLU A 98 3.49 -8.41 14.19
C GLU A 98 2.67 -9.66 13.85
N ILE A 99 3.36 -10.70 13.37
CA ILE A 99 2.74 -12.01 13.12
C ILE A 99 2.89 -12.84 14.39
N LEU A 100 1.77 -13.06 15.08
CA LEU A 100 1.78 -13.82 16.34
C LEU A 100 1.78 -15.35 16.13
N ASN A 101 1.23 -15.83 15.00
CA ASN A 101 1.12 -17.25 14.66
C ASN A 101 1.60 -17.47 13.21
N PRO A 102 2.86 -17.90 13.00
CA PRO A 102 3.46 -18.03 11.66
C PRO A 102 3.02 -19.28 10.88
#